data_AF-C0CR00-F1
#
_entry.id   AF-C0CR00-F1
#
_cell.length_a   1.000
_cell.length_b   1.000
_cell.length_c   1.000
_cell.angle_alpha   90.00
_cell.angle_beta   90.00
_cell.angle_gamma   90.00
#
_symmetry.space_group_name_H-M   'P 1'
#
loop_
_entity.id
_entity.type
_entity.pdbx_description
1 polymer ?
#
loop_
_entity_poly.entity_id
_entity_poly.type
_entity_poly.pdbx_seq_one_letter_code
_entity_poly.pdbx_strand_id
1 'polypeptide(L)'
;MVKMIEVVKVLSVKEKCEIMCHIERKVKSISGIADSTEEEKVYEDVYNMAMRESGAFGLEYARPEFLYAIHEAIDTYALPAWLKNNEQRRKEYA
;
A
#
# COMPACT_ATOMS: atom_id res chain seq x y z
N MET A 1 -6.22 10.39 40.93
CA MET A 1 -6.59 9.84 39.60
C MET A 1 -5.33 9.26 38.97
N VAL A 2 -5.24 7.94 38.84
CA VAL A 2 -4.10 7.29 38.17
C VAL A 2 -4.32 7.45 36.67
N LYS A 3 -3.40 8.12 35.97
CA LYS A 3 -3.37 8.13 34.50
C LYS A 3 -3.13 6.69 34.05
N MET A 4 -4.14 6.07 33.47
CA MET A 4 -4.02 4.77 32.82
C MET A 4 -3.11 4.98 31.60
N ILE A 5 -1.90 4.42 31.63
CA ILE A 5 -1.01 4.42 30.46
C ILE A 5 -1.59 3.39 29.50
N GLU A 6 -2.30 3.86 28.49
CA GLU A 6 -2.82 3.02 27.43
C GLU A 6 -1.62 2.50 26.63
N VAL A 7 -1.34 1.20 26.73
CA VAL A 7 -0.32 0.57 25.92
C VAL A 7 -0.83 0.56 24.50
N VAL A 8 -0.36 1.50 23.68
CA VAL A 8 -0.70 1.57 22.27
C VAL A 8 -0.20 0.29 21.60
N LYS A 9 -1.13 -0.61 21.29
CA LYS A 9 -0.82 -1.87 20.63
C LYS A 9 -0.53 -1.58 19.16
N VAL A 10 0.68 -1.92 18.72
CA VAL A 10 1.12 -1.82 17.33
C VAL A 10 1.06 -3.18 16.65
N LEU A 11 1.16 -3.19 15.31
CA LEU A 11 1.31 -4.42 14.54
C LEU A 11 2.53 -5.24 14.99
N SER A 12 2.34 -6.55 15.07
CA SER A 12 3.42 -7.52 15.18
C SER A 12 4.30 -7.50 13.93
N VAL A 13 5.52 -8.03 14.04
CA VAL A 13 6.43 -8.18 12.89
C VAL A 13 5.77 -9.03 11.80
N LYS A 14 5.05 -10.08 12.18
CA LYS A 14 4.33 -10.95 11.24
C LYS A 14 3.31 -10.18 10.42
N GLU A 15 2.45 -9.40 11.07
CA GLU A 15 1.42 -8.60 10.39
C GLU A 15 2.03 -7.55 9.46
N LYS A 16 3.14 -6.91 9.86
CA LYS A 16 3.89 -6.00 8.99
C LYS A 16 4.39 -6.72 7.73
N CYS A 17 4.98 -7.91 7.88
CA CYS A 17 5.42 -8.72 6.75
C CYS A 17 4.26 -9.12 5.84
N GLU A 18 3.11 -9.50 6.40
CA GLU A 18 1.92 -9.86 5.63
C GLU A 18 1.42 -8.70 4.76
N ILE A 19 1.43 -7.47 5.30
CA ILE A 19 1.10 -6.25 4.54
C ILE A 19 2.10 -6.03 3.42
N MET A 20 3.40 -6.07 3.70
CA MET A 20 4.44 -5.85 2.68
C MET A 20 4.36 -6.89 1.55
N CYS A 21 4.18 -8.17 1.89
CA CYS A 21 3.98 -9.22 0.90
C CYS A 21 2.67 -9.02 0.10
N HIS A 22 1.62 -8.47 0.71
CA HIS A 22 0.39 -8.16 -0.01
C HIS A 22 0.63 -7.02 -1.02
N ILE A 23 1.30 -5.94 -0.62
CA ILE A 23 1.69 -4.84 -1.54
C ILE A 23 2.49 -5.40 -2.72
N GLU A 24 3.52 -6.20 -2.48
CA GLU A 24 4.32 -6.81 -3.55
C GLU A 24 3.48 -7.65 -4.51
N ARG A 25 2.56 -8.48 -4.00
CA ARG A 25 1.66 -9.28 -4.85
C ARG A 25 0.73 -8.39 -5.66
N LYS A 26 0.20 -7.33 -5.06
CA LYS A 26 -0.68 -6.38 -5.76
C LYS A 26 0.07 -5.68 -6.89
N VAL A 27 1.26 -5.14 -6.63
CA VAL A 27 2.09 -4.48 -7.64
C VAL A 27 2.41 -5.44 -8.79
N LYS A 28 2.83 -6.67 -8.49
CA LYS A 28 3.10 -7.71 -9.52
C LYS A 28 1.87 -8.13 -10.32
N SER A 29 0.67 -8.01 -9.76
CA SER A 29 -0.59 -8.33 -10.45
C SER A 29 -1.00 -7.26 -11.46
N ILE A 30 -0.43 -6.06 -11.37
CA ILE A 30 -0.73 -4.95 -12.27
C ILE A 30 0.06 -5.13 -13.57
N SER A 31 -0.66 -5.41 -14.66
CA SER A 31 -0.08 -5.44 -16.01
C SER A 31 0.20 -4.03 -16.53
N GLY A 32 1.17 -3.89 -17.43
CA GLY A 32 1.39 -2.64 -18.19
C GLY A 32 2.40 -1.67 -17.58
N ILE A 33 3.03 -2.04 -16.45
CA ILE A 33 4.20 -1.32 -15.92
C ILE A 33 5.41 -1.70 -16.77
N ALA A 34 5.99 -0.71 -17.45
CA ALA A 34 6.93 -0.97 -18.55
C ALA A 34 8.39 -0.73 -18.17
N ASP A 35 8.65 -0.04 -17.06
CA ASP A 35 10.00 0.16 -16.53
C ASP A 35 10.00 0.15 -15.00
N SER A 36 11.17 -0.15 -14.42
CA SER A 36 11.35 -0.33 -12.98
C SER A 36 11.09 0.93 -12.16
N THR A 37 11.22 2.12 -12.76
CA THR A 37 10.95 3.38 -12.07
C THR A 37 9.45 3.61 -11.93
N GLU A 38 8.64 3.24 -12.93
CA GLU A 38 7.18 3.22 -12.80
C GLU A 38 6.73 2.18 -11.76
N GLU A 39 7.36 1.01 -11.72
CA GLU A 39 7.05 -0.04 -10.73
C GLU A 39 7.29 0.45 -9.29
N GLU A 40 8.42 1.13 -9.05
CA GLU A 40 8.75 1.70 -7.74
C GLU A 40 7.74 2.77 -7.31
N LYS A 41 7.27 3.61 -8.24
CA LYS A 41 6.23 4.60 -7.95
C LYS A 41 4.87 3.98 -7.64
N VAL A 42 4.50 2.90 -8.34
CA VAL A 42 3.26 2.17 -8.04
C VAL A 42 3.38 1.51 -6.67
N TYR A 43 4.52 0.90 -6.36
CA TYR A 43 4.78 0.32 -5.05
C TYR A 43 4.63 1.35 -3.93
N GLU A 44 5.27 2.51 -4.09
CA GLU A 44 5.17 3.63 -3.15
C GLU A 44 3.72 4.12 -2.97
N ASP A 45 2.97 4.23 -4.06
CA ASP A 45 1.57 4.70 -4.01
C ASP A 45 0.64 3.70 -3.31
N VAL A 46 0.79 2.39 -3.58
CA VAL A 46 0.06 1.33 -2.86
C VAL A 46 0.40 1.35 -1.36
N TYR A 47 1.69 1.49 -1.02
CA TYR A 47 2.13 1.62 0.37
C TYR A 47 1.51 2.85 1.05
N ASN A 48 1.57 4.01 0.40
CA ASN A 48 0.99 5.23 0.92
C ASN A 48 -0.53 5.13 1.12
N MET A 49 -1.23 4.39 0.26
CA MET A 49 -2.65 4.12 0.44
C MET A 49 -2.93 3.25 1.67
N ALA A 50 -2.17 2.18 1.87
CA ALA A 50 -2.23 1.38 3.09
C ALA A 50 -1.97 2.23 4.35
N MET A 51 -1.01 3.16 4.30
CA MET A 51 -0.69 4.03 5.42
C MET A 51 -1.81 5.02 5.74
N ARG A 52 -2.45 5.60 4.72
CA ARG A 52 -3.62 6.48 4.89
C ARG A 52 -4.75 5.78 5.64
N GLU A 53 -5.12 4.56 5.25
CA GLU A 53 -6.20 3.80 5.90
C GLU A 53 -5.84 3.39 7.34
N SER A 54 -4.56 3.18 7.63
CA SER A 54 -4.10 2.90 8.99
C SER A 54 -4.03 4.13 9.90
N GLY A 55 -4.16 5.35 9.33
CA GLY A 55 -3.92 6.61 10.03
C GLY A 55 -2.47 6.78 10.53
N ALA A 56 -1.53 6.03 9.97
CA ALA A 56 -0.14 5.98 10.42
C ALA A 56 0.81 6.60 9.41
N PHE A 57 1.92 7.16 9.89
CA PHE A 57 3.02 7.64 9.04
C PHE A 57 3.94 6.50 8.57
N GLY A 58 3.79 5.32 9.15
CA GLY A 58 4.58 4.13 8.87
C GLY A 58 4.00 2.89 9.51
N LEU A 59 4.34 1.72 8.97
CA LEU A 59 3.85 0.41 9.45
C LEU A 59 4.19 0.14 10.92
N GLU A 60 5.25 0.74 11.43
CA GLU A 60 5.66 0.65 12.82
C GLU A 60 4.68 1.28 13.81
N TYR A 61 3.87 2.25 13.33
CA TYR A 61 2.84 2.93 14.11
C TYR A 61 1.42 2.45 13.79
N ALA A 62 1.26 1.62 12.75
CA ALA A 62 -0.03 1.05 12.41
C ALA A 62 -0.57 0.18 13.56
N ARG A 63 -1.88 0.24 13.77
CA ARG A 63 -2.58 -0.48 14.83
C ARG A 63 -3.31 -1.70 14.28
N PRO A 64 -3.40 -2.82 15.03
CA PRO A 64 -4.06 -4.04 14.57
C PRO A 64 -5.53 -3.86 14.18
N GLU A 65 -6.22 -2.88 14.78
CA GLU A 65 -7.61 -2.56 14.46
C GLU A 65 -7.83 -2.14 12.99
N PHE A 66 -6.78 -1.66 12.30
CA PHE A 66 -6.84 -1.26 10.89
C PHE A 66 -6.39 -2.35 9.91
N LEU A 67 -6.01 -3.55 10.36
CA LEU A 67 -5.49 -4.59 9.47
C LEU A 67 -6.41 -4.92 8.30
N TYR A 68 -7.71 -5.02 8.58
CA TYR A 68 -8.71 -5.26 7.55
C TYR A 68 -8.75 -4.12 6.52
N ALA A 69 -8.87 -2.88 6.99
CA ALA A 69 -8.91 -1.70 6.13
C ALA A 69 -7.65 -1.55 5.27
N ILE A 70 -6.47 -1.84 5.84
CA ILE A 70 -5.19 -1.83 5.12
C ILE A 70 -5.21 -2.84 3.97
N HIS A 71 -5.61 -4.08 4.23
CA HIS A 71 -5.65 -5.11 3.18
C HIS A 71 -6.73 -4.84 2.13
N GLU A 72 -7.90 -4.35 2.54
CA GLU A 72 -8.97 -3.93 1.63
C GLU A 72 -8.50 -2.79 0.72
N ALA A 73 -7.75 -1.83 1.25
CA ALA A 73 -7.12 -0.78 0.45
C ALA A 73 -6.22 -1.39 -0.62
N ILE A 74 -5.28 -2.24 -0.23
CA ILE A 74 -4.34 -2.87 -1.16
C ILE A 74 -5.09 -3.63 -2.27
N ASP A 75 -6.12 -4.41 -1.92
CA ASP A 75 -6.95 -5.15 -2.88
C ASP A 75 -7.66 -4.22 -3.87
N THR A 76 -8.23 -3.12 -3.38
CA THR A 76 -9.02 -2.16 -4.17
C THR A 76 -8.18 -1.12 -4.90
N TYR A 77 -6.85 -1.13 -4.73
CA TYR A 77 -5.96 -0.22 -5.43
C TYR A 77 -6.17 -0.26 -6.95
N ALA A 78 -6.32 0.93 -7.53
CA ALA A 78 -6.41 1.17 -8.95
C ALA A 78 -5.30 2.14 -9.38
N LEU A 79 -4.66 1.82 -10.51
CA LEU A 79 -3.63 2.67 -11.11
C LEU A 79 -4.11 4.13 -11.27
N PRO A 80 -3.30 5.10 -10.82
CA PRO A 80 -3.53 6.52 -11.07
C PRO A 80 -3.65 6.85 -12.56
N ALA A 81 -4.46 7.85 -12.88
CA ALA A 81 -4.74 8.26 -14.25
C ALA A 81 -3.46 8.63 -15.04
N TRP A 82 -2.47 9.25 -14.39
CA TRP A 82 -1.21 9.63 -15.04
C TRP A 82 -0.38 8.43 -15.50
N LEU A 83 -0.47 7.28 -14.81
CA LEU A 83 0.16 6.02 -15.22
C LEU A 83 -0.67 5.30 -16.28
N LYS A 84 -2.00 5.24 -16.12
CA LYS A 84 -2.91 4.65 -17.12
C LYS A 84 -2.74 5.30 -18.50
N ASN A 85 -2.61 6.63 -18.54
CA ASN A 85 -2.43 7.36 -19.78
C ASN A 85 -1.07 7.07 -20.45
N ASN A 86 -0.01 6.76 -19.67
CA ASN A 86 1.27 6.34 -20.24
C ASN A 86 1.17 4.98 -20.93
N GLU A 87 0.48 4.01 -20.35
CA GLU A 87 0.24 2.71 -20.98
C GLU A 87 -0.53 2.86 -22.30
N GLN A 88 -1.57 3.70 -22.30
CA GLN A 88 -2.38 3.94 -23.49
C GLN A 88 -1.58 4.63 -24.61
N ARG A 89 -0.77 5.65 -24.28
CA ARG A 89 0.15 6.26 -25.26
C ARG A 89 1.15 5.25 -25.82
N ARG A 90 1.72 4.36 -24.98
CA ARG A 90 2.66 3.34 -25.46
C ARG A 90 1.98 2.36 -26.44
N LYS A 91 0.70 2.02 -26.24
CA LYS A 91 -0.10 1.20 -27.17
C LYS A 91 -0.44 1.90 -28.49
N GLU A 92 -0.59 3.23 -28.48
CA GLU A 92 -0.91 4.02 -29.68
C GLU A 92 0.31 4.26 -30.59
N TYR A 93 1.53 4.15 -30.05
CA TYR A 93 2.79 4.38 -30.78
C TYR A 93 3.65 3.11 -30.98
N ALA A 94 3.14 1.92 -30.65
CA ALA A 94 3.77 0.62 -30.89
C ALA A 94 3.18 -0.04 -32.14
#